data_AF-A0A1V1SVE0-F1
#
_entry.id   AF-A0A1V1SVE0-F1
#
_cell.length_a   1.000
_cell.length_b   1.000
_cell.length_c   1.000
_cell.angle_alpha   90.00
_cell.angle_beta   90.00
_cell.angle_gamma   90.00
#
_symmetry.space_group_name_H-M   'P 1'
#
loop_
_entity.id
_entity.type
_entity.pdbx_description
1 polymer ?
#
loop_
_entity_poly.entity_id
_entity_poly.type
_entity_poly.pdbx_seq_one_letter_code
_entity_poly.pdbx_strand_id
1 'polypeptide(L)'
;MSEDLRGYDETKLENEIARLESQLAEARRRLNNKRRGGVATPEITDSSSQQSSATASYTTPLTLTPSLTPKIPDPSHHYLLLLSDSALPLGSFAFSSGLESYLAHARSPSSASLLYRPSFASFLPLSLSSYASTTLPFVLAAHRDPVTIATLDDVLDASIICAVGRRASTAQGRALLSIWEKSLAPSSAVSVETRRPLEAFSAAARSSASRKAGEVDVGGNALPPAVSAHLAPLFGAVAQLLGLTLRQTAYVFLFSHAKALVSAAVRASMFGPYQAQRILASGELQVLIADMVEREWDTPVEEAGQSVPVMDLWIGRHEMLYSRIFNS
;
A
#
# COMPACT_ATOMS: atom_id res chain seq x y z
N MET A 1 -29.63 45.02 3.00
CA MET A 1 -28.26 45.59 3.11
C MET A 1 -27.17 44.50 3.25
N SER A 2 -27.42 43.23 2.88
CA SER A 2 -26.47 42.12 3.06
C SER A 2 -26.21 41.29 1.78
N GLU A 3 -26.78 41.69 0.64
CA GLU A 3 -26.54 41.06 -0.67
C GLU A 3 -25.43 41.76 -1.46
N ASP A 4 -25.30 43.09 -1.35
CA ASP A 4 -24.29 43.86 -2.09
C ASP A 4 -22.83 43.54 -1.72
N LEU A 5 -22.57 43.12 -0.48
CA LEU A 5 -21.21 42.79 -0.03
C LEU A 5 -20.73 41.42 -0.55
N ARG A 6 -21.65 40.49 -0.87
CA ARG A 6 -21.28 39.17 -1.42
C ARG A 6 -20.93 39.25 -2.90
N GLY A 7 -21.67 40.03 -3.69
CA GLY A 7 -21.36 40.24 -5.11
C GLY A 7 -20.05 41.00 -5.35
N TYR A 8 -19.64 41.86 -4.40
CA TYR A 8 -18.38 42.61 -4.48
C TYR A 8 -17.13 41.73 -4.31
N ASP A 9 -17.20 40.67 -3.49
CA ASP A 9 -16.07 39.77 -3.25
C ASP A 9 -15.93 38.73 -4.39
N GLU A 10 -17.06 38.28 -4.95
CA GLU A 10 -17.10 37.36 -6.09
C GLU A 10 -16.50 38.00 -7.35
N THR A 11 -16.89 39.24 -7.68
CA THR A 11 -16.33 39.98 -8.82
C THR A 11 -14.83 40.25 -8.68
N LYS A 12 -14.32 40.40 -7.45
CA LYS A 12 -12.88 40.58 -7.21
C LYS A 12 -12.10 39.28 -7.48
N LEU A 13 -12.67 38.13 -7.10
CA LEU A 13 -12.10 36.82 -7.37
C LEU A 13 -12.13 36.47 -8.86
N GLU A 14 -13.23 36.77 -9.56
CA GLU A 14 -13.35 36.59 -11.01
C GLU A 14 -12.30 37.40 -11.79
N ASN A 15 -12.08 38.66 -11.37
CA ASN A 15 -11.05 39.51 -11.97
C ASN A 15 -9.63 38.99 -11.72
N GLU A 16 -9.36 38.43 -10.54
CA GLU A 16 -8.06 37.84 -10.25
C GLU A 16 -7.82 36.54 -11.06
N ILE A 17 -8.86 35.73 -11.24
CA ILE A 17 -8.80 34.55 -12.12
C ILE A 17 -8.48 34.97 -13.55
N ALA A 18 -9.18 35.96 -14.11
CA ALA A 18 -8.92 36.47 -15.46
C ALA A 18 -7.49 37.01 -15.60
N ARG A 19 -6.95 37.67 -14.56
CA ARG A 19 -5.57 38.17 -14.54
C ARG A 19 -4.56 37.02 -14.58
N LEU A 20 -4.78 35.98 -13.78
CA LEU A 20 -3.91 34.80 -13.71
C LEU A 20 -3.92 34.00 -15.02
N GLU A 21 -5.08 33.87 -15.67
CA GLU A 21 -5.20 33.21 -16.98
C GLU A 21 -4.41 33.94 -18.07
N SER A 22 -4.46 35.28 -18.08
CA SER A 22 -3.67 36.11 -18.99
C SER A 22 -2.15 35.92 -18.78
N GLN A 23 -1.71 35.90 -17.51
CA GLN A 23 -0.30 35.63 -17.17
C GLN A 23 0.15 34.24 -17.61
N LEU A 24 -0.70 33.22 -17.43
CA LEU A 24 -0.45 31.85 -17.88
C LEU A 24 -0.31 31.78 -19.41
N ALA A 25 -1.19 32.47 -20.15
CA ALA A 25 -1.15 32.52 -21.60
C ALA A 25 0.16 33.17 -22.12
N GLU A 26 0.62 34.24 -21.47
CA GLU A 26 1.87 34.89 -21.81
C GLU A 26 3.08 33.99 -21.51
N ALA A 27 3.12 33.34 -20.35
CA ALA A 27 4.18 32.40 -20.00
C ALA A 27 4.28 31.23 -21.00
N ARG A 28 3.14 30.70 -21.45
CA ARG A 28 3.07 29.66 -22.48
C ARG A 28 3.62 30.15 -23.83
N ARG A 29 3.31 31.39 -24.23
CA ARG A 29 3.88 31.99 -25.46
C ARG A 29 5.40 32.13 -25.38
N ARG A 30 5.93 32.62 -24.24
CA ARG A 30 7.38 32.72 -24.01
C ARG A 30 8.07 31.36 -24.11
N LEU A 31 7.47 30.33 -23.51
CA LEU A 31 7.97 28.96 -23.60
C LEU A 31 7.98 28.44 -25.04
N ASN A 32 6.93 28.71 -25.81
CA ASN A 32 6.82 28.22 -27.20
C ASN A 32 7.82 28.93 -28.13
N ASN A 33 8.06 30.23 -27.93
CA ASN A 33 9.07 30.97 -28.67
C ASN A 33 10.48 30.45 -28.37
N LYS A 34 10.78 30.10 -27.11
CA LYS A 34 12.07 29.50 -26.72
C LYS A 34 12.27 28.10 -27.33
N ARG A 35 11.20 27.34 -27.52
CA ARG A 35 11.23 26.04 -28.20
C ARG A 35 11.45 26.16 -29.71
N ARG A 36 10.91 27.20 -30.36
CA ARG A 36 11.07 27.45 -31.79
C ARG A 36 12.43 28.06 -32.16
N GLY A 37 13.06 28.81 -31.27
CA GLY A 37 14.37 29.42 -31.50
C GLY A 37 15.58 28.47 -31.44
N GLY A 38 15.38 27.17 -31.23
CA GLY A 38 16.45 26.19 -30.96
C GLY A 38 16.82 25.25 -32.12
N VAL A 39 16.31 25.45 -33.33
CA VAL A 39 16.63 24.57 -34.47
C VAL A 39 17.09 25.40 -35.67
N ALA A 40 18.40 25.42 -35.88
CA ALA A 40 19.03 25.84 -37.13
C ALA A 40 20.23 24.92 -37.39
N THR A 41 20.12 24.04 -38.39
CA THR A 41 21.25 23.44 -39.11
C THR A 41 20.79 22.95 -40.48
N PRO A 42 21.70 22.86 -41.48
CA PRO A 42 21.43 23.21 -42.87
C PRO A 42 21.27 22.01 -43.81
N GLU A 43 20.80 22.33 -45.02
CA GLU A 43 20.70 21.47 -46.19
C GLU A 43 22.08 20.99 -46.70
N ILE A 44 22.16 19.72 -47.10
CA ILE A 44 23.12 19.23 -48.10
C ILE A 44 22.38 18.25 -49.03
N THR A 45 22.55 18.51 -50.32
CA THR A 45 22.07 17.81 -51.50
C THR A 45 22.94 16.62 -51.94
N ASP A 46 22.28 15.69 -52.62
CA ASP A 46 22.69 14.99 -53.85
C ASP A 46 23.24 13.53 -53.86
N SER A 47 22.46 12.70 -54.57
CA SER A 47 22.85 11.76 -55.66
C SER A 47 23.77 10.55 -55.40
N SER A 48 23.22 9.34 -55.47
CA SER A 48 23.37 8.42 -56.63
C SER A 48 22.99 6.95 -56.35
N SER A 49 22.53 6.32 -57.43
CA SER A 49 22.07 4.95 -57.70
C SER A 49 22.86 3.76 -57.14
N GLN A 50 22.15 2.68 -56.78
CA GLN A 50 22.36 1.34 -57.39
C GLN A 50 21.24 0.34 -57.05
N GLN A 51 20.88 -0.45 -58.06
CA GLN A 51 19.91 -1.55 -58.04
C GLN A 51 20.42 -2.74 -57.22
N SER A 52 19.52 -3.43 -56.51
CA SER A 52 19.56 -4.89 -56.42
C SER A 52 18.22 -5.46 -55.95
N SER A 53 17.76 -6.43 -56.73
CA SER A 53 16.59 -7.26 -56.57
C SER A 53 16.71 -8.21 -55.37
N ALA A 54 15.75 -8.16 -54.45
CA ALA A 54 15.40 -9.31 -53.62
C ALA A 54 13.94 -9.19 -53.16
N THR A 55 13.17 -10.23 -53.46
CA THR A 55 11.81 -10.51 -52.97
C THR A 55 11.77 -10.45 -51.45
N ALA A 56 11.10 -9.43 -50.89
CA ALA A 56 10.90 -9.28 -49.46
C ALA A 56 9.40 -9.20 -49.14
N SER A 57 9.00 -10.09 -48.25
CA SER A 57 7.69 -10.23 -47.62
C SER A 57 7.15 -8.88 -47.15
N TYR A 58 5.88 -8.60 -47.47
CA TYR A 58 5.16 -7.46 -46.91
C TYR A 58 4.96 -7.67 -45.40
N THR A 59 5.92 -7.21 -44.62
CA THR A 59 5.72 -6.89 -43.21
C THR A 59 6.25 -5.48 -43.04
N THR A 60 5.35 -4.51 -43.14
CA THR A 60 5.62 -3.11 -42.81
C THR A 60 6.21 -3.08 -41.40
N PRO A 61 7.49 -2.69 -41.22
CA PRO A 61 7.96 -2.36 -39.89
C PRO A 61 7.21 -1.08 -39.51
N LEU A 62 6.46 -1.13 -38.40
CA LEU A 62 6.01 0.08 -37.73
C LEU A 62 7.27 0.84 -37.31
N THR A 63 7.72 1.76 -38.15
CA THR A 63 8.75 2.73 -37.79
C THR A 63 8.15 3.65 -36.75
N LEU A 64 8.25 3.25 -35.48
CA LEU A 64 8.01 4.12 -34.34
C LEU A 64 9.00 5.28 -34.48
N THR A 65 8.48 6.42 -34.91
CA THR A 65 9.13 7.72 -34.86
C THR A 65 9.78 7.88 -33.47
N PRO A 66 10.96 8.53 -33.35
CA PRO A 66 11.62 8.69 -32.06
C PRO A 66 10.63 9.33 -31.10
N SER A 67 10.19 8.50 -30.16
CA SER A 67 9.11 8.79 -29.23
C SER A 67 9.48 10.03 -28.46
N LEU A 68 8.69 11.09 -28.61
CA LEU A 68 8.54 12.10 -27.57
C LEU A 68 8.14 11.33 -26.33
N THR A 69 9.10 10.98 -25.46
CA THR A 69 8.82 10.22 -24.25
C THR A 69 7.70 10.95 -23.51
N PRO A 70 6.49 10.36 -23.44
CA PRO A 70 5.40 11.02 -22.75
C PRO A 70 5.85 11.17 -21.31
N LYS A 71 5.97 12.42 -20.84
CA LYS A 71 6.22 12.69 -19.43
C LYS A 71 5.01 12.19 -18.66
N ILE A 72 5.13 11.04 -18.02
CA ILE A 72 4.09 10.50 -17.16
C ILE A 72 3.92 11.50 -16.00
N PRO A 73 2.74 12.11 -15.85
CA PRO A 73 2.45 12.94 -14.68
C PRO A 73 2.51 12.04 -13.44
N ASP A 74 3.34 12.42 -12.47
CA ASP A 74 3.49 11.78 -11.16
C ASP A 74 3.54 10.23 -11.18
N PRO A 75 4.73 9.63 -11.36
CA PRO A 75 4.86 8.17 -11.37
C PRO A 75 4.45 7.50 -10.05
N SER A 76 4.37 8.24 -8.93
CA SER A 76 3.93 7.69 -7.64
C SER A 76 2.45 7.27 -7.66
N HIS A 77 1.63 7.92 -8.50
CA HIS A 77 0.22 7.58 -8.65
C HIS A 77 0.02 6.17 -9.19
N HIS A 78 0.88 5.73 -10.13
CA HIS A 78 0.83 4.37 -10.66
C HIS A 78 1.08 3.32 -9.56
N TYR A 79 2.10 3.56 -8.73
CA TYR A 79 2.43 2.67 -7.62
C TYR A 79 1.41 2.71 -6.50
N LEU A 80 0.78 3.86 -6.25
CA LEU A 80 -0.36 3.97 -5.35
C LEU A 80 -1.49 3.02 -5.77
N LEU A 81 -1.85 3.03 -7.06
CA LEU A 81 -2.88 2.14 -7.59
C LEU A 81 -2.49 0.67 -7.42
N LEU A 82 -1.25 0.30 -7.75
CA LEU A 82 -0.74 -1.07 -7.59
C LEU A 82 -0.75 -1.55 -6.14
N LEU A 83 -0.24 -0.74 -5.20
CA LEU A 83 -0.24 -1.09 -3.77
C LEU A 83 -1.65 -1.12 -3.19
N SER A 84 -2.57 -0.34 -3.75
CA SER A 84 -3.98 -0.33 -3.37
C SER A 84 -4.80 -1.42 -4.05
N ASP A 85 -4.23 -2.28 -4.89
CA ASP A 85 -4.98 -3.32 -5.59
C ASP A 85 -5.29 -4.50 -4.64
N SER A 86 -6.53 -4.98 -4.64
CA SER A 86 -6.90 -6.22 -3.94
C SER A 86 -6.29 -7.49 -4.55
N ALA A 87 -5.87 -7.44 -5.81
CA ALA A 87 -5.21 -8.54 -6.52
C ALA A 87 -3.70 -8.60 -6.28
N LEU A 88 -3.13 -7.65 -5.53
CA LEU A 88 -1.71 -7.69 -5.15
C LEU A 88 -1.45 -9.02 -4.41
N PRO A 89 -0.49 -9.85 -4.85
CA PRO A 89 -0.35 -11.24 -4.40
C PRO A 89 0.33 -11.35 -3.02
N LEU A 90 -0.21 -10.65 -2.02
CA LEU A 90 0.22 -10.73 -0.62
C LEU A 90 -0.39 -11.93 0.11
N GLY A 91 -1.42 -12.56 -0.47
CA GLY A 91 -2.19 -13.60 0.21
C GLY A 91 -3.16 -13.06 1.26
N SER A 92 -3.40 -11.75 1.31
CA SER A 92 -4.37 -11.09 2.22
C SER A 92 -5.77 -11.69 2.13
N PHE A 93 -6.17 -12.18 0.96
CA PHE A 93 -7.43 -12.89 0.75
C PHE A 93 -7.54 -14.21 1.55
N ALA A 94 -6.45 -14.85 1.94
CA ALA A 94 -6.53 -16.06 2.76
C ALA A 94 -6.90 -15.75 4.23
N PHE A 95 -6.81 -14.49 4.65
CA PHE A 95 -6.90 -14.08 6.05
C PHE A 95 -8.25 -13.40 6.34
N SER A 96 -8.73 -13.56 7.57
CA SER A 96 -10.00 -12.97 8.05
C SER A 96 -9.83 -12.12 9.30
N SER A 97 -8.61 -12.08 9.86
CA SER A 97 -8.26 -11.26 11.01
C SER A 97 -9.23 -11.45 12.19
N GLY A 98 -9.62 -12.71 12.43
CA GLY A 98 -10.50 -13.10 13.54
C GLY A 98 -12.00 -12.97 13.26
N LEU A 99 -12.43 -12.52 12.08
CA LEU A 99 -13.86 -12.40 11.74
C LEU A 99 -14.58 -13.76 11.79
N GLU A 100 -13.94 -14.83 11.33
CA GLU A 100 -14.55 -16.17 11.36
C GLU A 100 -14.75 -16.65 12.80
N SER A 101 -13.73 -16.47 13.65
CA SER A 101 -13.83 -16.75 15.09
C SER A 101 -14.91 -15.92 15.75
N TYR A 102 -14.99 -14.63 15.44
CA TYR A 102 -16.02 -13.73 15.95
C TYR A 102 -17.42 -14.26 15.66
N LEU A 103 -17.68 -14.67 14.41
CA LEU A 103 -18.96 -15.24 13.99
C LEU A 103 -19.24 -16.60 14.63
N ALA A 104 -18.24 -17.47 14.71
CA ALA A 104 -18.38 -18.82 15.26
C ALA A 104 -18.73 -18.78 16.76
N HIS A 105 -18.06 -17.93 17.53
CA HIS A 105 -18.26 -17.85 18.98
C HIS A 105 -19.56 -17.15 19.36
N ALA A 106 -20.05 -16.23 18.53
CA ALA A 106 -21.36 -15.63 18.70
C ALA A 106 -22.53 -16.60 18.44
N ARG A 107 -22.28 -17.75 17.80
CA ARG A 107 -23.29 -18.80 17.55
C ARG A 107 -23.31 -19.90 18.63
N SER A 108 -22.46 -19.82 19.66
CA SER A 108 -22.40 -20.86 20.70
C SER A 108 -23.69 -20.85 21.57
N PRO A 109 -24.35 -22.01 21.76
CA PRO A 109 -25.61 -22.10 22.51
C PRO A 109 -25.49 -21.73 23.99
N SER A 110 -24.29 -21.79 24.56
CA SER A 110 -23.98 -21.33 25.93
C SER A 110 -23.87 -19.80 26.06
N SER A 111 -23.76 -19.08 24.94
CA SER A 111 -23.72 -17.62 24.88
C SER A 111 -25.07 -17.03 24.46
N ALA A 112 -26.17 -17.73 24.79
CA ALA A 112 -27.56 -17.34 24.52
C ALA A 112 -28.04 -16.11 25.33
N SER A 113 -27.15 -15.14 25.58
CA SER A 113 -27.60 -13.80 25.90
C SER A 113 -28.10 -13.18 24.60
N LEU A 114 -29.42 -13.04 24.47
CA LEU A 114 -30.15 -12.43 23.36
C LEU A 114 -29.71 -10.97 23.04
N LEU A 115 -28.69 -10.44 23.71
CA LEU A 115 -28.24 -9.06 23.65
C LEU A 115 -27.10 -8.82 22.65
N TYR A 116 -26.35 -9.85 22.22
CA TYR A 116 -25.21 -9.65 21.31
C TYR A 116 -25.39 -10.39 19.98
N ARG A 117 -25.88 -9.67 18.97
CA ARG A 117 -25.90 -10.16 17.58
C ARG A 117 -24.60 -9.75 16.89
N PRO A 118 -23.80 -10.72 16.38
CA PRO A 118 -22.55 -10.37 15.71
C PRO A 118 -22.87 -9.55 14.46
N SER A 119 -22.20 -8.41 14.31
CA SER A 119 -22.43 -7.49 13.20
C SER A 119 -21.10 -7.00 12.64
N PHE A 120 -21.01 -6.99 11.32
CA PHE A 120 -19.83 -6.43 10.65
C PHE A 120 -19.67 -4.93 10.94
N ALA A 121 -20.79 -4.21 11.12
CA ALA A 121 -20.77 -2.78 11.47
C ALA A 121 -20.14 -2.52 12.85
N SER A 122 -20.20 -3.49 13.77
CA SER A 122 -19.51 -3.41 15.07
C SER A 122 -18.08 -3.93 15.00
N PHE A 123 -17.86 -4.99 14.21
CA PHE A 123 -16.54 -5.62 14.09
C PHE A 123 -15.53 -4.74 13.33
N LEU A 124 -15.94 -4.12 12.23
CA LEU A 124 -15.03 -3.36 11.35
C LEU A 124 -14.31 -2.21 12.08
N PRO A 125 -14.99 -1.32 12.84
CA PRO A 125 -14.32 -0.25 13.58
C PRO A 125 -13.37 -0.77 14.65
N LEU A 126 -13.75 -1.84 15.37
CA LEU A 126 -12.90 -2.46 16.38
C LEU A 126 -11.64 -3.08 15.76
N SER A 127 -11.80 -3.76 14.63
CA SER A 127 -10.68 -4.35 13.90
C SER A 127 -9.75 -3.30 13.33
N LEU A 128 -10.28 -2.24 12.72
CA LEU A 128 -9.47 -1.14 12.20
C LEU A 128 -8.75 -0.38 13.31
N SER A 129 -9.42 -0.09 14.42
CA SER A 129 -8.79 0.59 15.56
C SER A 129 -7.65 -0.24 16.15
N SER A 130 -7.88 -1.55 16.31
CA SER A 130 -6.88 -2.52 16.79
C SER A 130 -5.68 -2.63 15.83
N TYR A 131 -5.95 -2.72 14.53
CA TYR A 131 -4.91 -2.82 13.51
C TYR A 131 -4.10 -1.52 13.42
N ALA A 132 -4.76 -0.36 13.46
CA ALA A 132 -4.10 0.93 13.45
C ALA A 132 -3.15 1.08 14.65
N SER A 133 -3.64 0.87 15.88
CA SER A 133 -2.80 1.07 17.08
C SER A 133 -1.62 0.10 17.20
N THR A 134 -1.70 -1.09 16.60
CA THR A 134 -0.65 -2.11 16.67
C THR A 134 0.36 -2.05 15.52
N THR A 135 -0.04 -1.58 14.33
CA THR A 135 0.78 -1.70 13.13
C THR A 135 1.07 -0.39 12.40
N LEU A 136 0.19 0.61 12.49
CA LEU A 136 0.37 1.88 11.78
C LEU A 136 1.62 2.65 12.26
N PRO A 137 1.96 2.72 13.57
CA PRO A 137 3.20 3.36 14.02
C PRO A 137 4.45 2.80 13.33
N PHE A 138 4.50 1.48 13.11
CA PHE A 138 5.61 0.83 12.41
C PHE A 138 5.66 1.16 10.91
N VAL A 139 4.50 1.27 10.25
CA VAL A 139 4.41 1.74 8.86
C VAL A 139 4.93 3.16 8.73
N LEU A 140 4.50 4.05 9.64
CA LEU A 140 4.89 5.46 9.63
C LEU A 140 6.38 5.62 9.94
N ALA A 141 6.91 4.90 10.93
CA ALA A 141 8.33 4.92 11.29
C ALA A 141 9.21 4.42 10.14
N ALA A 142 8.86 3.29 9.52
CA ALA A 142 9.62 2.74 8.40
C ALA A 142 9.53 3.59 7.13
N HIS A 143 8.42 4.31 6.92
CA HIS A 143 8.29 5.27 5.82
C HIS A 143 9.16 6.51 6.09
N ARG A 144 9.15 7.05 7.31
CA ARG A 144 9.98 8.21 7.71
C ARG A 144 11.48 7.90 7.61
N ASP A 145 11.91 6.72 8.07
CA ASP A 145 13.29 6.28 8.03
C ASP A 145 13.42 4.79 7.65
N PRO A 146 13.52 4.46 6.35
CA PRO A 146 13.68 3.09 5.88
C PRO A 146 14.95 2.38 6.35
N VAL A 147 15.95 3.10 6.88
CA VAL A 147 17.19 2.49 7.39
C VAL A 147 16.92 1.66 8.65
N THR A 148 15.92 2.05 9.43
CA THR A 148 15.52 1.38 10.68
C THR A 148 14.66 0.14 10.47
N ILE A 149 14.42 -0.29 9.22
CA ILE A 149 13.48 -1.38 8.93
C ILE A 149 13.79 -2.69 9.67
N ALA A 150 15.06 -3.05 9.81
CA ALA A 150 15.45 -4.27 10.52
C ALA A 150 15.14 -4.20 12.02
N THR A 151 15.38 -3.05 12.65
CA THR A 151 15.07 -2.85 14.07
C THR A 151 13.57 -2.77 14.30
N LEU A 152 12.83 -2.11 13.41
CA LEU A 152 11.37 -2.04 13.45
C LEU A 152 10.72 -3.42 13.27
N ASP A 153 11.28 -4.26 12.40
CA ASP A 153 10.84 -5.63 12.19
C ASP A 153 11.02 -6.49 13.44
N ASP A 154 12.18 -6.39 14.11
CA ASP A 154 12.48 -7.11 15.35
C ASP A 154 11.56 -6.68 16.51
N VAL A 155 11.38 -5.36 16.69
CA VAL A 155 10.47 -4.81 17.71
C VAL A 155 9.02 -5.24 17.46
N LEU A 156 8.59 -5.26 16.19
CA LEU A 156 7.24 -5.72 15.84
C LEU A 156 7.07 -7.23 16.06
N ASP A 157 8.07 -8.05 15.74
CA ASP A 157 8.01 -9.50 16.01
C ASP A 157 7.85 -9.77 17.51
N ALA A 158 8.60 -9.04 18.33
CA ALA A 158 8.55 -9.10 19.79
C ALA A 158 7.22 -8.59 20.38
N SER A 159 6.55 -7.63 19.72
CA SER A 159 5.31 -7.04 20.22
C SER A 159 4.04 -7.82 19.82
N ILE A 160 4.07 -8.59 18.73
CA ILE A 160 2.92 -9.40 18.31
C ILE A 160 2.83 -10.68 19.15
N ILE A 161 2.00 -10.65 20.18
CA ILE A 161 1.76 -11.79 21.08
C ILE A 161 1.04 -12.94 20.35
N CYS A 162 -0.01 -12.63 19.58
CA CYS A 162 -0.80 -13.64 18.90
C CYS A 162 -0.02 -14.32 17.76
N ALA A 163 0.32 -15.59 17.96
CA ALA A 163 1.12 -16.38 17.00
C ALA A 163 0.46 -16.47 15.61
N VAL A 164 -0.87 -16.52 15.55
CA VAL A 164 -1.63 -16.53 14.29
C VAL A 164 -1.44 -15.21 13.54
N GLY A 165 -1.62 -14.07 14.24
CA GLY A 165 -1.39 -12.74 13.68
C GLY A 165 0.08 -12.54 13.25
N ARG A 166 1.03 -13.04 14.04
CA ARG A 166 2.47 -12.98 13.72
C ARG A 166 2.79 -13.73 12.42
N ARG A 167 2.25 -14.94 12.24
CA ARG A 167 2.40 -15.71 10.99
C ARG A 167 1.71 -15.05 9.80
N ALA A 168 0.53 -14.48 9.98
CA ALA A 168 -0.15 -13.75 8.91
C ALA A 168 0.67 -12.51 8.47
N SER A 169 1.20 -11.75 9.43
CA SER A 169 2.02 -10.56 9.18
C SER A 169 3.33 -10.91 8.44
N THR A 170 4.05 -11.95 8.89
CA THR A 170 5.29 -12.41 8.23
C THR A 170 5.03 -13.03 6.85
N ALA A 171 3.95 -13.78 6.67
CA ALA A 171 3.59 -14.33 5.36
C ALA A 171 3.33 -13.23 4.33
N GLN A 172 2.53 -12.21 4.71
CA GLN A 172 2.23 -11.08 3.83
C GLN A 172 3.46 -10.20 3.57
N GLY A 173 4.30 -9.95 4.59
CA GLY A 173 5.52 -9.17 4.42
C GLY A 173 6.55 -9.86 3.52
N ARG A 174 6.77 -11.18 3.68
CA ARG A 174 7.63 -11.96 2.77
C ARG A 174 7.12 -11.94 1.33
N ALA A 175 5.81 -12.00 1.13
CA ALA A 175 5.22 -11.87 -0.21
C ALA A 175 5.49 -10.48 -0.79
N LEU A 176 5.28 -9.40 -0.02
CA LEU A 176 5.59 -8.04 -0.44
C LEU A 176 7.08 -7.87 -0.80
N LEU A 177 7.98 -8.42 0.02
CA LEU A 177 9.41 -8.39 -0.24
C LEU A 177 9.77 -9.10 -1.56
N SER A 178 9.15 -10.25 -1.85
CA SER A 178 9.36 -10.92 -3.14
C SER A 178 8.82 -10.12 -4.32
N ILE A 179 7.70 -9.41 -4.18
CA ILE A 179 7.15 -8.55 -5.24
C ILE A 179 8.09 -7.35 -5.47
N TRP A 180 8.59 -6.77 -4.38
CA TRP A 180 9.57 -5.71 -4.43
C TRP A 180 10.80 -6.12 -5.24
N GLU A 181 11.46 -7.23 -4.88
CA GLU A 181 12.68 -7.68 -5.55
C GLU A 181 12.47 -8.01 -7.03
N LYS A 182 11.37 -8.68 -7.37
CA LYS A 182 11.14 -9.24 -8.71
C LYS A 182 10.50 -8.25 -9.69
N SER A 183 9.74 -7.30 -9.18
CA SER A 183 8.86 -6.48 -10.02
C SER A 183 9.01 -4.98 -9.77
N LEU A 184 8.97 -4.53 -8.52
CA LEU A 184 8.93 -3.10 -8.24
C LEU A 184 10.31 -2.46 -8.30
N ALA A 185 11.33 -3.05 -7.66
CA ALA A 185 12.68 -2.50 -7.63
C ALA A 185 13.30 -2.32 -9.04
N PRO A 186 13.20 -3.30 -9.97
CA PRO A 186 13.76 -3.15 -11.32
C PRO A 186 13.04 -2.09 -12.18
N SER A 187 11.75 -1.87 -11.93
CA SER A 187 10.93 -0.89 -12.68
C SER A 187 10.91 0.50 -12.04
N SER A 188 11.36 0.62 -10.81
CA SER A 188 11.42 1.90 -10.09
C SER A 188 12.58 2.76 -10.59
N ALA A 189 12.37 4.07 -10.70
CA ALA A 189 13.43 5.04 -11.01
C ALA A 189 14.31 5.38 -9.80
N VAL A 190 14.27 4.57 -8.75
CA VAL A 190 14.86 4.84 -7.44
C VAL A 190 16.35 4.54 -7.48
N SER A 191 17.15 5.48 -6.95
CA SER A 191 18.61 5.31 -6.84
C SER A 191 18.97 4.03 -6.09
N VAL A 192 20.10 3.43 -6.46
CA VAL A 192 20.63 2.25 -5.76
C VAL A 192 20.86 2.57 -4.28
N GLU A 193 21.37 3.77 -3.98
CA GLU A 193 21.69 4.17 -2.60
C GLU A 193 20.46 4.19 -1.69
N THR A 194 19.33 4.69 -2.18
CA THR A 194 18.08 4.73 -1.43
C THR A 194 17.46 3.34 -1.27
N ARG A 195 17.74 2.39 -2.18
CA ARG A 195 17.28 1.00 -2.08
C ARG A 195 18.14 0.12 -1.16
N ARG A 196 19.38 0.54 -0.85
CA ARG A 196 20.33 -0.24 -0.04
C ARG A 196 19.75 -0.80 1.27
N PRO A 197 18.98 -0.05 2.08
CA PRO A 197 18.43 -0.59 3.32
C PRO A 197 17.54 -1.81 3.10
N LEU A 198 16.67 -1.74 2.09
CA LEU A 198 15.75 -2.82 1.77
C LEU A 198 16.45 -4.01 1.07
N GLU A 199 17.50 -3.74 0.28
CA GLU A 199 18.36 -4.79 -0.29
C GLU A 199 19.17 -5.53 0.79
N ALA A 200 19.69 -4.80 1.80
CA ALA A 200 20.35 -5.39 2.95
C ALA A 200 19.37 -6.23 3.79
N PHE A 201 18.17 -5.71 4.03
CA PHE A 201 17.08 -6.44 4.68
C PHE A 201 16.72 -7.73 3.92
N SER A 202 16.64 -7.67 2.59
CA SER A 202 16.31 -8.84 1.77
C SER A 202 17.41 -9.90 1.76
N ALA A 203 18.68 -9.48 1.79
CA ALA A 203 19.80 -10.38 1.97
C ALA A 203 19.76 -11.07 3.35
N ALA A 204 19.44 -10.33 4.42
CA ALA A 204 19.26 -10.88 5.76
C ALA A 204 18.10 -11.90 5.81
N ALA A 205 16.98 -11.61 5.15
CA ALA A 205 15.83 -12.50 5.07
C ALA A 205 16.17 -13.82 4.34
N ARG A 206 16.91 -13.75 3.23
CA ARG A 206 17.35 -14.93 2.46
C ARG A 206 18.38 -15.78 3.22
N SER A 207 19.35 -15.14 3.89
CA SER A 207 20.34 -15.85 4.70
C SER A 207 19.67 -16.66 5.81
N SER A 208 18.59 -16.13 6.40
CA SER A 208 17.80 -16.81 7.43
C SER A 208 16.99 -17.98 6.88
N ALA A 209 16.50 -17.89 5.64
CA ALA A 209 15.80 -19.00 4.98
C ALA A 209 16.75 -20.14 4.54
N SER A 210 18.03 -19.83 4.29
CA SER A 210 19.04 -20.79 3.85
C SER A 210 19.78 -21.48 5.00
N ARG A 211 19.62 -21.02 6.25
CA ARG A 211 20.20 -21.69 7.42
C ARG A 211 19.60 -23.10 7.55
N LYS A 212 20.45 -24.12 7.65
CA LYS A 212 20.01 -25.51 7.85
C LYS A 212 19.21 -25.57 9.16
N ALA A 213 18.04 -26.20 9.11
CA ALA A 213 17.27 -26.58 10.29
C ALA A 213 18.17 -27.43 11.20
N GLY A 214 18.74 -26.84 12.26
CA GLY A 214 19.72 -27.49 13.12
C GLY A 214 20.81 -26.59 13.71
N GLU A 215 20.97 -25.34 13.25
CA GLU A 215 21.78 -24.36 13.99
C GLU A 215 21.07 -23.99 15.28
N VAL A 216 21.61 -24.51 16.38
CA VAL A 216 21.12 -24.32 17.74
C VAL A 216 22.06 -23.40 18.51
N ASP A 217 21.49 -22.57 19.38
CA ASP A 217 22.27 -21.78 20.33
C ASP A 217 22.95 -22.69 21.38
N VAL A 218 23.68 -22.08 22.31
CA VAL A 218 24.38 -22.77 23.41
C VAL A 218 23.42 -23.59 24.29
N GLY A 219 22.12 -23.27 24.27
CA GLY A 219 21.05 -23.97 24.98
C GLY A 219 20.26 -25.00 24.15
N GLY A 220 20.65 -25.28 22.90
CA GLY A 220 19.96 -26.25 22.05
C GLY A 220 18.71 -25.72 21.35
N ASN A 221 18.43 -24.42 21.43
CA ASN A 221 17.28 -23.80 20.76
C ASN A 221 17.65 -23.34 19.36
N ALA A 222 16.75 -23.51 18.39
CA ALA A 222 16.96 -22.97 17.05
C ALA A 222 17.22 -21.46 17.11
N LEU A 223 18.30 -20.99 16.47
CA LEU A 223 18.60 -19.57 16.42
C LEU A 223 17.46 -18.80 15.72
N PRO A 224 17.02 -17.65 16.27
CA PRO A 224 16.01 -16.84 15.62
C PRO A 224 16.50 -16.35 14.23
N PRO A 225 15.56 -16.16 13.28
CA PRO A 225 15.91 -15.55 12.00
C PRO A 225 16.47 -14.14 12.24
N ALA A 226 17.35 -13.67 11.34
CA ALA A 226 17.92 -12.33 11.46
C ALA A 226 16.86 -11.23 11.24
N VAL A 227 15.84 -11.53 10.43
CA VAL A 227 14.66 -10.71 10.20
C VAL A 227 13.44 -11.61 9.96
N SER A 228 12.29 -11.21 10.51
CA SER A 228 11.00 -11.89 10.39
C SER A 228 10.25 -11.51 9.12
N ALA A 229 10.47 -10.30 8.59
CA ALA A 229 9.82 -9.75 7.40
C ALA A 229 8.31 -9.54 7.56
N HIS A 230 7.94 -8.75 8.57
CA HIS A 230 6.58 -8.28 8.83
C HIS A 230 6.09 -7.27 7.80
N LEU A 231 4.79 -7.35 7.51
CA LEU A 231 4.15 -6.50 6.51
C LEU A 231 4.27 -5.00 6.82
N ALA A 232 4.08 -4.57 8.07
CA ALA A 232 3.95 -3.15 8.40
C ALA A 232 5.23 -2.32 8.12
N PRO A 233 6.41 -2.68 8.68
CA PRO A 233 7.65 -1.97 8.34
C PRO A 233 7.98 -2.05 6.84
N LEU A 234 7.78 -3.21 6.22
CA LEU A 234 8.03 -3.39 4.78
C LEU A 234 7.12 -2.53 3.91
N PHE A 235 5.84 -2.43 4.24
CA PHE A 235 4.90 -1.61 3.49
C PHE A 235 5.28 -0.13 3.56
N GLY A 236 5.65 0.37 4.75
CA GLY A 236 6.13 1.73 4.94
C GLY A 236 7.37 2.04 4.11
N ALA A 237 8.39 1.19 4.19
CA ALA A 237 9.64 1.36 3.45
C ALA A 237 9.43 1.27 1.92
N VAL A 238 8.69 0.26 1.44
CA VAL A 238 8.39 0.10 0.01
C VAL A 238 7.60 1.29 -0.52
N ALA A 239 6.58 1.76 0.20
CA ALA A 239 5.78 2.89 -0.22
C ALA A 239 6.60 4.19 -0.30
N GLN A 240 7.52 4.41 0.64
CA GLN A 240 8.43 5.55 0.58
C GLN A 240 9.33 5.50 -0.66
N LEU A 241 9.90 4.32 -0.95
CA LEU A 241 10.78 4.15 -2.11
C LEU A 241 10.02 4.37 -3.41
N LEU A 242 8.74 3.98 -3.48
CA LEU A 242 7.89 4.21 -4.65
C LEU A 242 7.34 5.64 -4.76
N GLY A 243 7.72 6.52 -3.82
CA GLY A 243 7.38 7.94 -3.83
C GLY A 243 5.98 8.26 -3.31
N LEU A 244 5.29 7.32 -2.66
CA LEU A 244 4.02 7.62 -1.99
C LEU A 244 4.28 8.56 -0.82
N THR A 245 3.41 9.55 -0.64
CA THR A 245 3.44 10.40 0.55
C THR A 245 3.11 9.59 1.80
N LEU A 246 3.61 10.01 2.96
CA LEU A 246 3.36 9.35 4.25
C LEU A 246 1.84 9.15 4.50
N ARG A 247 1.03 10.16 4.16
CA ARG A 247 -0.42 10.13 4.32
C ARG A 247 -1.11 9.14 3.38
N GLN A 248 -0.68 9.08 2.11
CA GLN A 248 -1.18 8.08 1.16
C GLN A 248 -0.84 6.66 1.63
N THR A 249 0.40 6.44 2.09
CA THR A 249 0.85 5.15 2.64
C THR A 249 -0.03 4.70 3.80
N ALA A 250 -0.22 5.58 4.80
CA ALA A 250 -1.04 5.29 5.98
C ALA A 250 -2.48 4.93 5.60
N TYR A 251 -3.10 5.73 4.73
CA TYR A 251 -4.47 5.52 4.30
C TYR A 251 -4.63 4.21 3.51
N VAL A 252 -3.77 3.94 2.52
CA VAL A 252 -3.84 2.71 1.71
C VAL A 252 -3.59 1.48 2.55
N PHE A 253 -2.69 1.55 3.53
CA PHE A 253 -2.42 0.45 4.43
C PHE A 253 -3.67 0.04 5.23
N LEU A 254 -4.32 0.99 5.91
CA LEU A 254 -5.56 0.74 6.65
C LEU A 254 -6.73 0.37 5.74
N PHE A 255 -6.86 1.02 4.59
CA PHE A 255 -7.89 0.71 3.61
C PHE A 255 -7.72 -0.72 3.04
N SER A 256 -6.49 -1.20 2.90
CA SER A 256 -6.21 -2.58 2.49
C SER A 256 -6.69 -3.60 3.51
N HIS A 257 -6.53 -3.31 4.79
CA HIS A 257 -7.13 -4.13 5.87
C HIS A 257 -8.66 -4.13 5.79
N ALA A 258 -9.29 -2.95 5.62
CA ALA A 258 -10.74 -2.84 5.45
C ALA A 258 -11.25 -3.67 4.25
N LYS A 259 -10.59 -3.59 3.09
CA LYS A 259 -10.93 -4.41 1.91
C LYS A 259 -10.81 -5.91 2.20
N ALA A 260 -9.77 -6.34 2.89
CA ALA A 260 -9.57 -7.75 3.25
C ALA A 260 -10.72 -8.25 4.15
N LEU A 261 -11.10 -7.46 5.16
CA LEU A 261 -12.23 -7.76 6.05
C LEU A 261 -13.57 -7.80 5.30
N VAL A 262 -13.84 -6.83 4.44
CA VAL A 262 -15.05 -6.78 3.61
C VAL A 262 -15.12 -8.02 2.71
N SER A 263 -14.01 -8.41 2.09
CA SER A 263 -13.91 -9.62 1.27
C SER A 263 -14.13 -10.91 2.07
N ALA A 264 -13.58 -10.98 3.29
CA ALA A 264 -13.84 -12.10 4.21
C ALA A 264 -15.31 -12.16 4.62
N ALA A 265 -15.96 -11.02 4.91
CA ALA A 265 -17.37 -10.96 5.28
C ALA A 265 -18.31 -11.41 4.15
N VAL A 266 -18.00 -11.06 2.89
CA VAL A 266 -18.74 -11.56 1.72
C VAL A 266 -18.64 -13.07 1.62
N ARG A 267 -17.44 -13.65 1.77
CA ARG A 267 -17.24 -15.11 1.74
C ARG A 267 -17.88 -15.83 2.91
N ALA A 268 -17.90 -15.20 4.08
CA ALA A 268 -18.65 -15.67 5.24
C ALA A 268 -20.17 -15.49 5.10
N SER A 269 -20.66 -15.04 3.92
CA SER A 269 -22.07 -14.83 3.61
C SER A 269 -22.79 -13.88 4.56
N MET A 270 -22.06 -12.90 5.13
CA MET A 270 -22.68 -11.85 5.95
C MET A 270 -23.47 -10.86 5.10
N PHE A 271 -22.98 -10.57 3.89
CA PHE A 271 -23.62 -9.69 2.91
C PHE A 271 -23.08 -9.94 1.50
N GLY A 272 -23.79 -9.42 0.50
CA GLY A 272 -23.43 -9.57 -0.92
C GLY A 272 -22.43 -8.52 -1.44
N PRO A 273 -21.94 -8.69 -2.69
CA PRO A 273 -20.90 -7.85 -3.29
C PRO A 273 -21.30 -6.37 -3.46
N TYR A 274 -22.58 -6.08 -3.74
CA TYR A 274 -23.04 -4.69 -3.84
C TYR A 274 -23.04 -3.96 -2.49
N GLN A 275 -23.36 -4.67 -1.41
CA GLN A 275 -23.28 -4.13 -0.05
C GLN A 275 -21.81 -3.93 0.36
N ALA A 276 -20.91 -4.84 -0.03
CA ALA A 276 -19.48 -4.67 0.15
C ALA A 276 -18.97 -3.38 -0.50
N GLN A 277 -19.31 -3.13 -1.77
CA GLN A 277 -18.94 -1.89 -2.46
C GLN A 277 -19.55 -0.65 -1.81
N ARG A 278 -20.78 -0.74 -1.30
CA ARG A 278 -21.41 0.36 -0.55
C ARG A 278 -20.63 0.71 0.72
N ILE A 279 -20.14 -0.29 1.45
CA ILE A 279 -19.31 -0.08 2.64
C ILE A 279 -17.98 0.57 2.25
N LEU A 280 -17.30 0.04 1.23
CA LEU A 280 -16.01 0.58 0.77
C LEU A 280 -16.11 2.00 0.21
N ALA A 281 -17.22 2.35 -0.45
CA ALA A 281 -17.47 3.68 -0.98
C ALA A 281 -18.03 4.67 0.07
N SER A 282 -18.36 4.19 1.28
CA SER A 282 -19.01 5.02 2.30
C SER A 282 -18.09 6.14 2.82
N GLY A 283 -18.67 7.32 3.07
CA GLY A 283 -17.97 8.40 3.77
C GLY A 283 -17.64 8.06 5.22
N GLU A 284 -18.45 7.21 5.87
CA GLU A 284 -18.19 6.72 7.23
C GLU A 284 -16.84 5.98 7.32
N LEU A 285 -16.55 5.09 6.36
CA LEU A 285 -15.26 4.39 6.33
C LEU A 285 -14.09 5.35 6.05
N GLN A 286 -14.29 6.35 5.19
CA GLN A 286 -13.24 7.35 4.89
C GLN A 286 -12.89 8.15 6.14
N VAL A 287 -13.90 8.66 6.85
CA VAL A 287 -13.72 9.40 8.12
C VAL A 287 -13.08 8.50 9.17
N LEU A 288 -13.57 7.26 9.32
CA LEU A 288 -13.00 6.31 10.27
C LEU A 288 -11.50 6.07 10.03
N ILE A 289 -11.09 5.83 8.79
CA ILE A 289 -9.67 5.64 8.46
C ILE A 289 -8.89 6.93 8.72
N ALA A 290 -9.41 8.09 8.31
CA ALA A 290 -8.75 9.38 8.55
C ALA A 290 -8.53 9.63 10.06
N ASP A 291 -9.54 9.39 10.89
CA ASP A 291 -9.45 9.53 12.34
C ASP A 291 -8.41 8.59 12.95
N MET A 292 -8.32 7.34 12.48
CA MET A 292 -7.27 6.41 12.93
C MET A 292 -5.88 6.86 12.50
N VAL A 293 -5.74 7.42 11.29
CA VAL A 293 -4.45 7.95 10.81
C VAL A 293 -4.01 9.15 11.64
N GLU A 294 -4.92 10.08 11.94
CA GLU A 294 -4.62 11.24 12.79
C GLU A 294 -4.28 10.81 14.23
N ARG A 295 -5.03 9.84 14.77
CA ARG A 295 -4.80 9.34 16.13
C ARG A 295 -3.40 8.74 16.30
N GLU A 296 -2.92 7.99 15.31
CA GLU A 296 -1.63 7.29 15.40
C GLU A 296 -0.47 8.04 14.73
N TRP A 297 -0.68 9.29 14.28
CA TRP A 297 0.26 10.00 13.42
C TRP A 297 1.65 10.19 14.05
N ASP A 298 1.66 10.51 15.35
CA ASP A 298 2.87 10.77 16.13
C ASP A 298 3.08 9.74 17.25
N THR A 299 2.32 8.64 17.24
CA THR A 299 2.51 7.54 18.20
C THR A 299 3.88 6.89 17.98
N PRO A 300 4.77 6.85 19.00
CA PRO A 300 6.04 6.16 18.90
C PRO A 300 5.83 4.64 18.88
N VAL A 301 6.77 3.89 18.28
CA VAL A 301 6.61 2.43 18.09
C VAL A 301 6.60 1.65 19.41
N GLU A 302 7.19 2.23 20.46
CA GLU A 302 7.22 1.72 21.82
C GLU A 302 5.84 1.79 22.52
N GLU A 303 4.96 2.69 22.07
CA GLU A 303 3.59 2.82 22.55
C GLU A 303 2.57 2.10 21.65
N ALA A 304 3.03 1.54 20.52
CA ALA A 304 2.19 0.73 19.65
C ALA A 304 1.71 -0.53 20.39
N GLY A 305 0.40 -0.75 20.40
CA GLY A 305 -0.19 -1.77 21.25
C GLY A 305 -1.64 -2.08 20.95
N GLN A 306 -2.13 -3.16 21.56
CA GLN A 306 -3.48 -3.64 21.35
C GLN A 306 -4.51 -2.76 22.07
N SER A 307 -5.27 -1.96 21.32
CA SER A 307 -6.34 -1.11 21.86
C SER A 307 -7.64 -1.88 22.13
N VAL A 308 -7.85 -3.01 21.47
CA VAL A 308 -9.05 -3.84 21.57
C VAL A 308 -8.65 -5.30 21.84
N PRO A 309 -8.40 -5.69 23.11
CA PRO A 309 -7.86 -7.02 23.45
C PRO A 309 -8.66 -8.20 22.90
N VAL A 310 -9.98 -8.04 22.76
CA VAL A 310 -10.84 -9.09 22.22
C VAL A 310 -10.56 -9.41 20.75
N MET A 311 -10.03 -8.46 19.97
CA MET A 311 -9.62 -8.71 18.58
C MET A 311 -8.47 -9.73 18.52
N ASP A 312 -7.48 -9.58 19.39
CA ASP A 312 -6.34 -10.49 19.46
C ASP A 312 -6.77 -11.90 19.88
N LEU A 313 -7.72 -11.98 20.83
CA LEU A 313 -8.33 -13.23 21.26
C LEU A 313 -9.07 -13.92 20.09
N TRP A 314 -9.85 -13.19 19.28
CA TRP A 314 -10.55 -13.79 18.15
C TRP A 314 -9.60 -14.28 17.06
N ILE A 315 -8.51 -13.54 16.78
CA ILE A 315 -7.47 -14.00 15.85
C ILE A 315 -6.83 -15.29 16.38
N GLY A 316 -6.42 -15.32 17.66
CA GLY A 316 -5.78 -16.51 18.25
C GLY A 316 -6.71 -17.73 18.31
N ARG A 317 -8.00 -17.52 18.62
CA ARG A 317 -8.99 -18.61 18.67
C ARG A 317 -9.32 -19.21 17.32
N HIS A 318 -8.85 -18.63 16.21
CA HIS A 318 -9.07 -19.20 14.89
C HIS A 318 -8.49 -20.60 14.74
N GLU A 319 -7.35 -20.89 15.38
CA GLU A 319 -6.76 -22.24 15.38
C GLU A 319 -7.64 -23.30 16.06
N MET A 320 -8.57 -22.87 16.94
CA MET A 320 -9.45 -23.76 17.67
C MET A 320 -10.74 -24.08 16.92
N LEU A 321 -10.97 -23.48 15.74
CA LEU A 321 -12.17 -23.73 14.95
C LEU A 321 -12.09 -25.11 14.28
N TYR A 322 -13.13 -25.93 14.47
CA TYR A 322 -13.23 -27.27 13.89
C TYR A 322 -13.26 -27.26 12.35
N SER A 323 -14.00 -26.31 11.77
CA SER A 323 -14.04 -26.05 10.33
C SER A 323 -13.59 -24.61 10.07
N ARG A 324 -12.73 -24.44 9.06
CA ARG A 324 -12.08 -23.16 8.73
C ARG A 324 -12.17 -22.91 7.24
N ILE A 325 -12.65 -21.75 6.85
CA ILE A 325 -12.61 -21.27 5.45
C ILE A 325 -11.47 -20.28 5.20
N PHE A 326 -10.90 -19.70 6.27
CA PHE A 326 -9.73 -18.82 6.20
C PHE A 326 -8.52 -19.39 6.95
N ASN A 327 -7.35 -18.85 6.65
CA ASN A 327 -6.10 -19.07 7.39
C ASN A 327 -5.92 -18.09 8.57
N SER A 328 -6.91 -17.18 8.75
CA SER A 328 -7.07 -16.01 9.66
C SER A 328 -5.96 -14.99 9.75
#